data_AF-K0Q1J7-F1
#
_entry.id   AF-K0Q1J7-F1
#
_cell.length_a   1.000
_cell.length_b   1.000
_cell.length_c   1.000
_cell.angle_alpha   90.00
_cell.angle_beta   90.00
_cell.angle_gamma   90.00
#
_symmetry.space_group_name_H-M   'P 1'
#
loop_
_entity.id
_entity.type
_entity.pdbx_description
1 polymer ?
#
loop_
_entity_poly.entity_id
_entity_poly.type
_entity_poly.pdbx_seq_one_letter_code
_entity_poly.pdbx_strand_id
1 'polypeptide(L)'
;MIRQELASEHGIIIGLRSVELRVREWRRELRAQKRATVRFETPPGRQLQIDFGQTRVWIGDERLRVNVFVATLSYSRRIHIRASLREGQTDWFEGMEGAFLRFGGVPAEVLLDNAKALVEHHDAVSREVRFNARLWAFARYWGFAPRACAPYRARTKGKDERGVGYIKKNAIAGRRFENWASFEAHLDRWIRQVTDRREHGTTGEAPIERFAAEADALRPLSGRANFL
;
A
#
# COMPACT_ATOMS: atom_id res chain seq x y z
N MET A 1 -19.66 -3.08 11.73
CA MET A 1 -20.25 -2.67 10.44
C MET A 1 -21.48 -3.51 10.12
N ILE A 2 -21.36 -4.75 9.61
CA ILE A 2 -22.54 -5.59 9.21
C ILE A 2 -23.62 -5.73 10.29
N ARG A 3 -23.28 -5.93 11.57
CA ARG A 3 -24.29 -6.03 12.66
C ARG A 3 -25.09 -4.74 12.85
N GLN A 4 -24.43 -3.59 12.71
CA GLN A 4 -25.08 -2.28 12.87
C GLN A 4 -25.97 -2.00 11.65
N GLU A 5 -25.53 -2.36 10.45
CA GLU A 5 -26.30 -2.24 9.19
C GLU A 5 -27.54 -3.15 9.19
N LEU A 6 -27.42 -4.41 9.62
CA LEU A 6 -28.56 -5.34 9.75
C LEU A 6 -29.64 -4.82 10.70
N ALA A 7 -29.23 -4.14 11.78
CA ALA A 7 -30.15 -3.54 12.73
C ALA A 7 -30.79 -2.25 12.19
N SER A 8 -30.01 -1.39 11.51
CA SER A 8 -30.51 -0.09 11.03
C SER A 8 -31.32 -0.18 9.74
N GLU A 9 -30.96 -1.08 8.82
CA GLU A 9 -31.58 -1.15 7.49
C GLU A 9 -32.64 -2.25 7.37
N HIS A 10 -32.53 -3.29 8.19
CA HIS A 10 -33.40 -4.47 8.10
C HIS A 10 -34.13 -4.81 9.40
N GLY A 11 -33.91 -4.05 10.48
CA GLY A 11 -34.54 -4.29 11.79
C GLY A 11 -34.14 -5.61 12.45
N ILE A 12 -33.08 -6.27 11.96
CA ILE A 12 -32.65 -7.58 12.44
C ILE A 12 -31.66 -7.39 13.59
N ILE A 13 -32.13 -7.64 14.82
CA ILE A 13 -31.30 -7.59 16.03
C ILE A 13 -30.74 -8.98 16.28
N ILE A 14 -29.45 -9.17 15.96
CA ILE A 14 -28.76 -10.45 16.11
C ILE A 14 -27.43 -10.28 16.87
N GLY A 15 -27.14 -11.23 17.76
CA GLY A 15 -25.89 -11.26 18.53
C GLY A 15 -24.66 -11.43 17.64
N LEU A 16 -23.54 -10.80 18.00
CA LEU A 16 -22.30 -10.80 17.19
C LEU A 16 -21.82 -12.23 16.91
N ARG A 17 -21.85 -13.10 17.93
CA ARG A 17 -21.43 -14.51 17.83
C ARG A 17 -22.32 -15.31 16.88
N SER A 18 -23.62 -15.00 16.82
CA SER A 18 -24.56 -15.63 15.89
C SER A 18 -24.32 -15.20 14.45
N VAL A 19 -23.99 -13.91 14.23
CA VAL A 19 -23.56 -13.42 12.91
C VAL A 19 -22.29 -14.13 12.48
N GLU A 20 -21.27 -14.19 13.34
CA GLU A 20 -19.98 -14.83 13.04
C GLU A 20 -20.13 -16.32 12.70
N LEU A 21 -20.96 -17.05 13.45
CA LEU A 21 -21.27 -18.45 13.17
C LEU A 21 -21.99 -18.61 11.83
N ARG A 22 -22.99 -17.78 11.55
CA ARG A 22 -23.78 -17.89 10.31
C ARG A 22 -22.96 -17.60 9.06
N VAL A 23 -22.01 -16.66 9.14
CA VAL A 23 -21.12 -16.34 8.01
C VAL A 23 -19.85 -17.20 7.98
N ARG A 24 -19.66 -18.12 8.93
CA ARG A 24 -18.42 -18.91 9.06
C ARG A 24 -18.14 -19.77 7.83
N GLU A 25 -19.15 -20.50 7.35
CA GLU A 25 -19.03 -21.38 6.18
C GLU A 25 -18.75 -20.56 4.91
N TRP A 26 -19.52 -19.49 4.67
CA TRP A 26 -19.26 -18.58 3.54
C TRP A 26 -17.88 -17.92 3.65
N ARG A 27 -17.42 -17.51 4.84
CA ARG A 27 -16.07 -17.01 5.03
C ARG A 27 -15.01 -18.08 4.74
N ARG A 28 -15.25 -19.34 5.11
CA ARG A 28 -14.37 -20.47 4.83
C ARG A 28 -14.30 -20.77 3.33
N GLU A 29 -15.43 -20.79 2.65
CA GLU A 29 -15.53 -20.97 1.19
C GLU A 29 -14.89 -19.80 0.45
N LEU A 30 -15.15 -18.55 0.85
CA LEU A 30 -14.51 -17.37 0.27
C LEU A 30 -12.99 -17.39 0.49
N ARG A 31 -12.51 -17.87 1.64
CA ARG A 31 -11.08 -18.09 1.93
C ARG A 31 -10.50 -19.20 1.05
N ALA A 32 -11.22 -20.31 0.85
CA ALA A 32 -10.81 -21.42 0.00
C ALA A 32 -10.76 -21.03 -1.50
N GLN A 33 -11.79 -20.34 -2.01
CA GLN A 33 -11.82 -19.82 -3.37
C GLN A 33 -10.72 -18.76 -3.62
N LYS A 34 -10.38 -17.95 -2.61
CA LYS A 34 -9.23 -17.05 -2.67
C LYS A 34 -7.88 -17.78 -2.71
N ARG A 35 -7.76 -18.93 -2.03
CA ARG A 35 -6.56 -19.81 -2.09
C ARG A 35 -6.40 -20.53 -3.43
N ALA A 36 -7.50 -20.82 -4.13
CA ALA A 36 -7.51 -21.55 -5.40
C ALA A 36 -7.08 -20.74 -6.64
N THR A 37 -6.90 -19.42 -6.52
CA THR A 37 -6.21 -18.64 -7.56
C THR A 37 -4.73 -18.57 -7.22
N VAL A 38 -3.90 -19.36 -7.91
CA VAL A 38 -2.43 -19.26 -7.84
C VAL A 38 -2.01 -17.88 -8.34
N ARG A 39 -1.99 -16.92 -7.43
CA ARG A 39 -1.44 -15.57 -7.67
C ARG A 39 0.07 -15.67 -7.51
N PHE A 40 0.81 -14.99 -8.37
CA PHE A 40 2.27 -14.96 -8.32
C PHE A 40 2.73 -14.35 -6.99
N GLU A 41 3.13 -15.22 -6.06
CA GLU A 41 3.81 -14.86 -4.83
C GLU A 41 5.22 -14.38 -5.17
N THR A 42 5.62 -13.27 -4.58
CA THR A 42 6.95 -12.69 -4.78
C THR A 42 7.81 -13.10 -3.59
N PRO A 43 9.06 -13.55 -3.78
CA PRO A 43 9.94 -13.90 -2.66
C PRO A 43 10.12 -12.73 -1.68
N PRO A 44 10.46 -13.01 -0.40
CA PRO A 44 10.79 -11.99 0.57
C PRO A 44 11.88 -11.03 0.06
N GLY A 45 11.69 -9.73 0.29
CA GLY A 45 12.65 -8.68 -0.08
C GLY A 45 12.76 -8.41 -1.57
N ARG A 46 12.03 -9.15 -2.41
CA ARG A 46 12.19 -9.05 -3.87
C ARG A 46 11.56 -7.79 -4.46
N GLN A 47 10.36 -7.41 -4.04
CA GLN A 47 9.61 -6.35 -4.73
C GLN A 47 8.81 -5.48 -3.76
N LEU A 48 8.87 -4.17 -3.96
CA LEU A 48 7.95 -3.18 -3.40
C LEU A 48 7.08 -2.65 -4.53
N GLN A 49 5.78 -2.52 -4.29
CA GLN A 49 4.87 -1.86 -5.22
C GLN A 49 4.56 -0.48 -4.68
N ILE A 50 4.60 0.53 -5.55
CA ILE A 50 4.30 1.91 -5.18
C ILE A 50 3.19 2.45 -6.06
N ASP A 51 2.29 3.21 -5.44
CA ASP A 51 1.17 3.86 -6.09
C ASP A 51 0.87 5.21 -5.44
N PHE A 52 0.23 6.11 -6.19
CA PHE A 52 -0.22 7.40 -5.72
C PHE A 52 -1.73 7.53 -5.92
N GLY A 53 -2.42 7.92 -4.87
CA GLY A 53 -3.86 8.11 -4.91
C GLY A 53 -4.28 9.47 -4.40
N GLN A 54 -5.12 10.17 -5.17
CA GLN A 54 -5.72 11.42 -4.70
C GLN A 54 -6.99 11.21 -3.88
N THR A 55 -7.15 11.95 -2.79
CA THR A 55 -8.37 12.03 -1.98
C THR A 55 -8.60 13.45 -1.47
N ARG A 56 -9.74 13.70 -0.81
CA ARG A 56 -9.99 14.94 -0.08
C ARG A 56 -10.07 14.67 1.42
N VAL A 57 -9.36 15.47 2.21
CA VAL A 57 -9.27 15.34 3.67
C VAL A 57 -9.63 16.66 4.30
N TRP A 58 -10.39 16.62 5.40
CA TRP A 58 -10.66 17.80 6.21
C TRP A 58 -9.48 18.03 7.16
N ILE A 59 -8.81 19.16 7.02
CA ILE A 59 -7.71 19.60 7.88
C ILE A 59 -8.07 21.01 8.37
N GLY A 60 -8.26 21.14 9.68
CA GLY A 60 -8.96 22.29 10.28
C GLY A 60 -10.36 22.42 9.69
N ASP A 61 -10.66 23.61 9.19
CA ASP A 61 -11.94 23.93 8.54
C ASP A 61 -11.88 23.79 7.02
N GLU A 62 -10.73 23.46 6.45
CA GLU A 62 -10.54 23.35 5.01
C GLU A 62 -10.59 21.90 4.52
N ARG A 63 -11.15 21.72 3.32
CA ARG A 63 -11.18 20.43 2.64
C ARG A 63 -10.10 20.36 1.57
N LEU A 64 -8.91 19.92 1.97
CA LEU A 64 -7.73 19.89 1.10
C LEU A 64 -7.74 18.68 0.16
N ARG A 65 -7.22 18.89 -1.05
CA ARG A 65 -6.86 17.80 -1.97
C ARG A 65 -5.51 17.25 -1.54
N VAL A 66 -5.49 15.97 -1.20
CA VAL A 66 -4.30 15.28 -0.70
C VAL A 66 -3.98 14.13 -1.61
N ASN A 67 -2.72 14.04 -2.02
CA ASN A 67 -2.18 12.88 -2.69
C ASN A 67 -1.62 11.96 -1.60
N VAL A 68 -1.86 10.66 -1.73
CA VAL A 68 -1.44 9.62 -0.78
C VAL A 68 -0.52 8.66 -1.53
N PHE A 69 0.76 8.72 -1.21
CA PHE A 69 1.73 7.73 -1.62
C PHE A 69 1.55 6.48 -0.77
N VAL A 70 1.52 5.33 -1.42
CA VAL A 70 1.42 4.03 -0.78
C VAL A 70 2.53 3.15 -1.31
N ALA A 71 3.26 2.51 -0.40
CA ALA A 71 4.26 1.51 -0.74
C ALA A 71 3.91 0.20 -0.04
N THR A 72 3.80 -0.89 -0.80
CA THR A 72 3.37 -2.20 -0.31
C THR A 72 4.42 -3.27 -0.63
N LEU A 73 4.99 -3.91 0.40
CA LEU A 73 5.90 -5.04 0.22
C LEU A 73 5.17 -6.24 -0.39
N SER A 74 5.75 -6.79 -1.45
CA SER A 74 5.12 -7.84 -2.27
C SER A 74 5.16 -9.23 -1.67
N TYR A 75 5.84 -9.46 -0.55
CA TYR A 75 5.73 -10.70 0.21
C TYR A 75 4.86 -10.50 1.46
N SER A 76 5.27 -9.64 2.40
CA SER A 76 4.55 -9.44 3.68
C SER A 76 3.22 -8.71 3.58
N ARG A 77 2.98 -7.95 2.49
CA ARG A 77 1.87 -6.98 2.37
C ARG A 77 1.97 -5.84 3.39
N ARG A 78 3.13 -5.68 4.04
CA ARG A 78 3.37 -4.55 4.94
C ARG A 78 3.41 -3.26 4.12
N ILE A 79 2.81 -2.21 4.66
CA ILE A 79 2.65 -0.94 3.94
C ILE A 79 3.37 0.21 4.63
N HIS A 80 3.72 1.20 3.81
CA HIS A 80 4.06 2.55 4.22
C HIS A 80 3.13 3.53 3.50
N ILE A 81 2.74 4.60 4.18
CA ILE A 81 1.86 5.63 3.65
C ILE A 81 2.50 6.98 3.94
N ARG A 82 2.57 7.83 2.92
CA ARG A 82 2.96 9.23 3.06
C ARG A 82 1.91 10.11 2.39
N ALA A 83 1.49 11.18 3.06
CA ALA A 83 0.63 12.18 2.46
C ALA A 83 1.48 13.28 1.82
N SER A 84 0.99 13.88 0.73
CA SER A 84 1.55 15.11 0.17
C SER A 84 0.45 15.97 -0.44
N LEU A 85 0.68 17.28 -0.48
CA LEU A 85 -0.16 18.23 -1.23
C LEU A 85 0.20 18.26 -2.73
N ARG A 86 1.34 17.65 -3.10
CA ARG A 86 1.87 17.56 -4.46
C ARG A 86 2.02 16.10 -4.87
N GLU A 87 2.26 15.88 -6.17
CA GLU A 87 2.54 14.56 -6.75
C GLU A 87 3.70 14.70 -7.75
N GLY A 88 4.70 15.51 -7.36
CA GLY A 88 5.91 15.69 -8.12
C GLY A 88 6.90 14.56 -7.90
N GLN A 89 7.97 14.55 -8.68
CA GLN A 89 9.03 13.54 -8.54
C GLN A 89 9.66 13.51 -7.14
N THR A 90 9.84 14.69 -6.51
CA THR A 90 10.33 14.77 -5.13
C THR A 90 9.41 14.01 -4.17
N ASP A 91 8.09 14.15 -4.29
CA ASP A 91 7.12 13.46 -3.42
C ASP A 91 7.19 11.93 -3.57
N TRP A 92 7.45 11.44 -4.79
CA TRP A 92 7.68 10.02 -5.05
C TRP A 92 8.96 9.51 -4.37
N PHE A 93 10.06 10.28 -4.45
CA PHE A 93 11.33 9.91 -3.85
C PHE A 93 11.24 9.92 -2.32
N GLU A 94 10.67 10.98 -1.77
CA GLU A 94 10.39 11.11 -0.34
C GLU A 94 9.49 9.97 0.19
N GLY A 95 8.52 9.52 -0.60
CA GLY A 95 7.68 8.36 -0.30
C GLY A 95 8.49 7.06 -0.27
N MET A 96 9.33 6.82 -1.29
CA MET A 96 10.19 5.64 -1.36
C MET A 96 11.21 5.60 -0.23
N GLU A 97 11.88 6.72 0.08
CA GLU A 97 12.83 6.81 1.20
C GLU A 97 12.14 6.59 2.54
N GLY A 98 10.97 7.21 2.75
CA GLY A 98 10.16 6.96 3.94
C GLY A 98 9.79 5.48 4.11
N ALA A 99 9.52 4.78 3.00
CA ALA A 99 9.27 3.34 3.01
C ALA A 99 10.54 2.55 3.37
N PHE A 100 11.68 2.85 2.75
CA PHE A 100 12.96 2.17 3.03
C PHE A 100 13.37 2.34 4.50
N LEU A 101 13.27 3.56 5.02
CA LEU A 101 13.54 3.87 6.43
C LEU A 101 12.60 3.10 7.35
N ARG A 102 11.30 3.07 7.04
CA ARG A 102 10.31 2.37 7.87
C ARG A 102 10.51 0.85 7.87
N PHE A 103 10.88 0.28 6.73
CA PHE A 103 11.14 -1.16 6.62
C PHE A 103 12.56 -1.54 7.04
N GLY A 104 13.44 -0.58 7.33
CA GLY A 104 14.83 -0.83 7.70
C GLY A 104 15.67 -1.40 6.56
N GLY A 105 15.23 -1.28 5.30
CA GLY A 105 15.95 -1.83 4.16
C GLY A 105 15.30 -1.57 2.81
N VAL A 106 16.06 -1.89 1.75
CA VAL A 106 15.70 -1.64 0.35
C VAL A 106 15.39 -2.97 -0.36
N PRO A 107 14.22 -3.11 -1.00
CA PRO A 107 13.88 -4.29 -1.81
C PRO A 107 14.79 -4.39 -3.05
N ALA A 108 14.84 -5.56 -3.69
CA ALA A 108 15.58 -5.73 -4.94
C ALA A 108 14.97 -4.90 -6.10
N GLU A 109 13.65 -4.84 -6.17
CA GLU A 109 12.90 -4.16 -7.23
C GLU A 109 11.82 -3.24 -6.66
N VAL A 110 11.59 -2.12 -7.33
CA VAL A 110 10.44 -1.24 -7.07
C VAL A 110 9.57 -1.22 -8.32
N LEU A 111 8.36 -1.73 -8.19
CA LEU A 111 7.34 -1.75 -9.24
C LEU A 111 6.46 -0.51 -9.09
N LEU A 112 6.41 0.30 -10.14
CA LEU A 112 5.59 1.50 -10.22
C LEU A 112 4.70 1.45 -11.47
N ASP A 113 3.62 2.21 -11.42
CA ASP A 113 2.85 2.49 -12.63
C ASP A 113 3.56 3.50 -13.53
N ASN A 114 3.00 3.74 -14.72
CA ASN A 114 3.51 4.72 -15.68
C ASN A 114 3.24 6.17 -15.26
N ALA A 115 3.60 6.51 -14.03
CA ALA A 115 3.48 7.85 -13.48
C ALA A 115 4.38 8.81 -14.28
N LYS A 116 3.77 9.84 -14.89
CA LYS A 116 4.48 10.85 -15.70
C LYS A 116 5.64 11.52 -14.97
N ALA A 117 5.60 11.58 -13.64
CA ALA A 117 6.70 12.12 -12.82
C ALA A 117 7.99 11.25 -12.85
N LEU A 118 7.86 9.96 -13.18
CA LEU A 118 8.93 8.96 -13.11
C LEU A 118 9.24 8.33 -14.48
N VAL A 119 8.30 8.39 -15.41
CA VAL A 119 8.39 7.81 -16.76
C VAL A 119 8.50 8.92 -17.81
N GLU A 120 9.53 8.84 -18.62
CA GLU A 120 9.82 9.74 -19.73
C GLU A 120 9.10 9.31 -21.03
N HIS A 121 9.08 8.01 -21.30
CA HIS A 121 8.41 7.44 -22.47
C HIS A 121 7.68 6.15 -22.10
N HIS A 122 6.48 5.98 -22.62
CA HIS A 122 5.70 4.76 -22.48
C HIS A 122 5.00 4.44 -23.81
N ASP A 123 5.36 3.31 -24.41
CA ASP A 123 4.71 2.76 -25.58
C ASP A 123 3.83 1.58 -25.17
N ALA A 124 2.52 1.73 -25.33
CA ALA A 124 1.54 0.71 -24.96
C ALA A 124 1.56 -0.52 -25.88
N VAL A 125 2.04 -0.38 -27.13
CA VAL A 125 2.06 -1.43 -28.16
C VAL A 125 3.34 -2.25 -28.02
N SER A 126 4.51 -1.60 -28.00
CA SER A 126 5.80 -2.28 -27.82
C SER A 126 6.08 -2.68 -26.36
N ARG A 127 5.31 -2.12 -25.41
CA ARG A 127 5.49 -2.26 -23.95
C ARG A 127 6.83 -1.71 -23.45
N GLU A 128 7.48 -0.86 -24.25
CA GLU A 128 8.70 -0.18 -23.84
C GLU A 128 8.37 0.92 -22.84
N VAL A 129 9.05 0.92 -21.70
CA VAL A 129 8.96 1.97 -20.68
C VAL A 129 10.36 2.52 -20.42
N ARG A 130 10.54 3.82 -20.66
CA ARG A 130 11.76 4.53 -20.33
C ARG A 130 11.52 5.39 -19.09
N PHE A 131 12.18 5.03 -18.02
CA PHE A 131 12.25 5.86 -16.82
C PHE A 131 13.19 7.04 -17.04
N ASN A 132 12.85 8.18 -16.44
CA ASN A 132 13.72 9.35 -16.55
C ASN A 132 15.06 9.14 -15.82
N ALA A 133 16.06 9.94 -16.20
CA ALA A 133 17.42 9.83 -15.67
C ALA A 133 17.50 9.97 -14.14
N ARG A 134 16.64 10.80 -13.55
CA ARG A 134 16.64 11.07 -12.11
C ARG A 134 16.13 9.87 -11.30
N LEU A 135 15.13 9.12 -11.80
CA LEU A 135 14.72 7.86 -11.18
C LEU A 135 15.85 6.82 -11.25
N TRP A 136 16.58 6.74 -12.37
CA TRP A 136 17.73 5.83 -12.48
C TRP A 136 18.86 6.20 -11.51
N ALA A 137 19.16 7.49 -11.34
CA ALA A 137 20.13 7.94 -10.35
C ALA A 137 19.72 7.56 -8.92
N PHE A 138 18.45 7.82 -8.57
CA PHE A 138 17.87 7.44 -7.28
C PHE A 138 17.91 5.91 -7.07
N ALA A 139 17.56 5.14 -8.09
CA ALA A 139 17.58 3.69 -8.06
C ALA A 139 18.99 3.12 -7.87
N ARG A 140 20.01 3.69 -8.52
CA ARG A 140 21.42 3.31 -8.31
C ARG A 140 21.88 3.66 -6.90
N TYR A 141 21.51 4.84 -6.39
CA TYR A 141 21.88 5.29 -5.05
C TYR A 141 21.34 4.36 -3.95
N TRP A 142 20.07 3.97 -4.04
CA TRP A 142 19.45 3.04 -3.09
C TRP A 142 19.69 1.56 -3.45
N GLY A 143 20.11 1.29 -4.68
CA GLY A 143 20.49 -0.01 -5.21
C GLY A 143 19.35 -0.83 -5.83
N PHE A 144 18.12 -0.33 -5.95
CA PHE A 144 17.00 -1.10 -6.50
C PHE A 144 16.90 -1.04 -8.03
N ALA A 145 16.19 -1.99 -8.63
CA ALA A 145 15.83 -1.94 -10.04
C ALA A 145 14.38 -1.41 -10.20
N PRO A 146 14.17 -0.28 -10.92
CA PRO A 146 12.83 0.19 -11.21
C PRO A 146 12.17 -0.73 -12.24
N ARG A 147 10.88 -1.04 -12.03
CA ARG A 147 10.07 -1.89 -12.91
C ARG A 147 8.77 -1.18 -13.22
N ALA A 148 8.36 -1.20 -14.47
CA ALA A 148 7.06 -0.66 -14.89
C ALA A 148 6.05 -1.80 -14.90
N CYS A 149 4.82 -1.53 -14.49
CA CYS A 149 3.76 -2.50 -14.67
C CYS A 149 3.44 -2.66 -16.16
N ALA A 150 3.54 -3.89 -16.68
CA ALA A 150 3.06 -4.17 -18.04
C ALA A 150 1.53 -3.94 -18.11
N PRO A 151 1.00 -3.29 -19.16
CA PRO A 151 -0.43 -3.22 -19.40
C PRO A 151 -1.07 -4.62 -19.36
N TYR A 152 -2.27 -4.74 -18.78
CA TYR A 152 -3.01 -6.01 -18.61
C TYR A 152 -2.43 -7.04 -17.62
N ARG A 153 -1.36 -6.74 -16.86
CA ARG A 153 -0.96 -7.53 -15.67
C ARG A 153 -1.58 -7.02 -14.37
N ALA A 154 -2.91 -6.85 -14.36
CA ALA A 154 -3.70 -6.53 -13.16
C ALA A 154 -3.45 -7.52 -12.00
N ARG A 155 -3.01 -8.75 -12.30
CA ARG A 155 -2.64 -9.76 -11.29
C ARG A 155 -1.38 -9.42 -10.49
N THR A 156 -0.41 -8.71 -11.09
CA THR A 156 0.84 -8.33 -10.42
C THR A 156 0.65 -7.03 -9.63
N LYS A 157 -0.03 -6.03 -10.21
CA LYS A 157 -0.33 -4.72 -9.59
C LYS A 157 -1.51 -4.75 -8.60
N GLY A 158 -2.36 -5.78 -8.66
CA GLY A 158 -3.56 -5.90 -7.83
C GLY A 158 -3.34 -6.02 -6.31
N LYS A 159 -2.08 -5.98 -5.85
CA LYS A 159 -1.75 -5.80 -4.42
C LYS A 159 -2.01 -4.36 -3.98
N ASP A 160 -1.77 -3.38 -4.87
CA ASP A 160 -1.79 -1.94 -4.52
C ASP A 160 -3.03 -1.17 -5.02
N GLU A 161 -3.64 -1.58 -6.15
CA GLU A 161 -4.92 -0.97 -6.61
C GLU A 161 -6.05 -1.11 -5.57
N ARG A 162 -5.99 -2.16 -4.74
CA ARG A 162 -6.84 -2.31 -3.56
C ARG A 162 -6.30 -1.60 -2.31
N GLY A 163 -5.00 -1.34 -2.24
CA GLY A 163 -4.31 -0.69 -1.13
C GLY A 163 -4.71 0.77 -0.97
N VAL A 164 -4.53 1.59 -2.01
CA VAL A 164 -4.93 3.01 -2.02
C VAL A 164 -6.43 3.16 -1.72
N GLY A 165 -7.27 2.38 -2.39
CA GLY A 165 -8.72 2.39 -2.16
C GLY A 165 -9.09 1.96 -0.73
N TYR A 166 -8.41 0.96 -0.19
CA TYR A 166 -8.58 0.51 1.20
C TYR A 166 -8.21 1.62 2.19
N ILE A 167 -7.08 2.30 1.99
CA ILE A 167 -6.62 3.39 2.85
C ILE A 167 -7.61 4.55 2.83
N LYS A 168 -8.04 4.99 1.64
CA LYS A 168 -9.04 6.05 1.51
C LYS A 168 -10.32 5.73 2.28
N LYS A 169 -10.82 4.50 2.16
CA LYS A 169 -12.08 4.07 2.81
C LYS A 169 -11.97 3.82 4.31
N ASN A 170 -10.83 3.30 4.78
CA ASN A 170 -10.72 2.80 6.16
C ASN A 170 -9.88 3.70 7.07
N ALA A 171 -8.83 4.34 6.54
CA ALA A 171 -7.95 5.22 7.30
C ALA A 171 -8.44 6.67 7.30
N ILE A 172 -9.02 7.14 6.19
CA ILE A 172 -9.26 8.58 5.94
C ILE A 172 -10.74 8.95 5.95
N ALA A 173 -11.61 8.16 5.30
CA ALA A 173 -13.00 8.53 5.10
C ALA A 173 -13.73 8.86 6.41
N GLY A 174 -14.53 9.93 6.37
CA GLY A 174 -15.35 10.39 7.51
C GLY A 174 -14.57 11.06 8.64
N ARG A 175 -13.25 11.26 8.50
CA ARG A 175 -12.42 11.89 9.54
C ARG A 175 -12.10 13.34 9.22
N ARG A 176 -11.87 14.11 10.28
CA ARG A 176 -11.32 15.46 10.27
C ARG A 176 -10.09 15.48 11.16
N PHE A 177 -9.09 16.25 10.78
CA PHE A 177 -7.84 16.40 11.50
C PHE A 177 -7.64 17.88 11.82
N GLU A 178 -7.01 18.19 12.96
CA GLU A 178 -6.80 19.58 13.38
C GLU A 178 -5.79 20.27 12.46
N ASN A 179 -4.71 19.58 12.14
CA ASN A 179 -3.62 20.08 11.33
C ASN A 179 -2.93 18.91 10.56
N TRP A 180 -2.01 19.26 9.65
CA TRP A 180 -1.30 18.28 8.82
C TRP A 180 -0.54 17.23 9.66
N ALA A 181 0.16 17.66 10.71
CA ALA A 181 0.92 16.77 11.57
C ALA A 181 0.02 15.73 12.27
N SER A 182 -1.17 16.15 12.72
CA SER A 182 -2.15 15.22 13.33
C SER A 182 -2.66 14.17 12.35
N PHE A 183 -2.78 14.53 11.07
CA PHE A 183 -3.17 13.63 9.99
C PHE A 183 -2.07 12.61 9.68
N GLU A 184 -0.82 13.04 9.53
CA GLU A 184 0.32 12.14 9.32
C GLU A 184 0.51 11.18 10.50
N ALA A 185 0.46 11.71 11.72
CA ALA A 185 0.56 10.89 12.94
C ALA A 185 -0.58 9.87 13.02
N HIS A 186 -1.78 10.20 12.54
CA HIS A 186 -2.90 9.26 12.45
C HIS A 186 -2.63 8.14 11.44
N LEU A 187 -2.12 8.46 10.24
CA LEU A 187 -1.78 7.44 9.25
C LEU A 187 -0.75 6.46 9.80
N ASP A 188 0.30 6.96 10.45
CA ASP A 188 1.36 6.15 11.04
C ASP A 188 0.84 5.26 12.20
N ARG A 189 -0.02 5.80 13.08
CA ARG A 189 -0.71 5.01 14.11
C ARG A 189 -1.61 3.94 13.49
N TRP A 190 -2.37 4.30 12.46
CA TRP A 190 -3.29 3.37 11.80
C TRP A 190 -2.54 2.22 11.14
N ILE A 191 -1.38 2.48 10.52
CA ILE A 191 -0.53 1.40 9.98
C ILE A 191 -0.16 0.42 11.10
N ARG A 192 0.42 0.92 12.20
CA ARG A 192 0.90 0.07 13.30
C ARG A 192 -0.21 -0.73 14.00
N GLN A 193 -1.38 -0.11 14.17
CA GLN A 193 -2.44 -0.69 15.00
C GLN A 193 -3.45 -1.49 14.20
N VAL A 194 -3.66 -1.17 12.92
CA VAL A 194 -4.70 -1.78 12.09
C VAL A 194 -4.09 -2.61 10.97
N THR A 195 -3.28 -2.01 10.09
CA THR A 195 -2.83 -2.75 8.89
C THR A 195 -1.77 -3.78 9.18
N ASP A 196 -0.85 -3.48 10.09
CA ASP A 196 0.22 -4.38 10.50
C ASP A 196 -0.32 -5.59 11.26
N ARG A 197 -1.45 -5.43 11.98
CA ARG A 197 -2.02 -6.47 12.88
C ARG A 197 -3.19 -7.25 12.33
N ARG A 198 -3.83 -6.80 11.24
CA ARG A 198 -4.97 -7.51 10.65
C ARG A 198 -4.54 -8.80 9.98
N GLU A 199 -5.35 -9.85 10.08
CA GLU A 199 -5.22 -11.03 9.21
C GLU A 199 -5.44 -10.59 7.75
N HIS A 200 -4.38 -10.61 6.94
CA HIS A 200 -4.48 -10.12 5.58
C HIS A 200 -5.17 -11.18 4.69
N GLY A 201 -6.30 -10.83 4.08
CA GLY A 201 -7.21 -11.80 3.43
C GLY A 201 -6.67 -12.55 2.21
N THR A 202 -5.41 -12.36 1.81
CA THR A 202 -4.72 -13.18 0.80
C THR A 202 -3.66 -14.09 1.43
N THR A 203 -2.89 -13.59 2.39
CA THR A 203 -1.79 -14.33 3.03
C THR A 203 -2.29 -15.18 4.19
N GLY A 204 -3.39 -14.76 4.84
CA GLY A 204 -3.93 -15.41 6.04
C GLY A 204 -3.13 -15.12 7.31
N GLU A 205 -2.17 -14.20 7.24
CA GLU A 205 -1.25 -13.83 8.31
C GLU A 205 -1.26 -12.31 8.50
N ALA A 206 -0.86 -11.84 9.68
CA ALA A 206 -0.68 -10.42 9.90
C ALA A 206 0.56 -9.91 9.14
N PRO A 207 0.48 -8.76 8.44
CA PRO A 207 1.64 -8.23 7.73
C PRO A 207 2.89 -8.03 8.58
N ILE A 208 2.73 -7.72 9.88
CA ILE A 208 3.87 -7.58 10.78
C ILE A 208 4.58 -8.92 11.08
N GLU A 209 3.82 -10.00 11.23
CA GLU A 209 4.34 -11.34 11.48
C GLU A 209 5.09 -11.83 10.26
N ARG A 210 4.46 -11.68 9.08
CA ARG A 210 5.06 -12.06 7.81
C ARG A 210 6.27 -11.19 7.45
N PHE A 211 6.28 -9.93 7.89
CA PHE A 211 7.43 -9.04 7.71
C PHE A 211 8.64 -9.48 8.55
N ALA A 212 8.46 -10.11 9.71
CA ALA A 212 9.57 -10.63 10.49
C ALA A 212 10.40 -11.65 9.68
N ALA A 213 9.76 -12.43 8.81
CA ALA A 213 10.43 -13.35 7.88
C ALA A 213 10.98 -12.67 6.60
N GLU A 214 10.67 -11.39 6.38
CA GLU A 214 11.10 -10.62 5.19
C GLU A 214 12.20 -9.60 5.50
N ALA A 215 12.28 -9.11 6.73
CA ALA A 215 13.17 -8.02 7.12
C ALA A 215 14.63 -8.29 6.72
N ASP A 216 15.14 -9.49 7.00
CA ASP A 216 16.52 -9.87 6.71
C ASP A 216 16.80 -10.11 5.21
N ALA A 217 15.75 -10.22 4.40
CA ALA A 217 15.87 -10.32 2.94
C ALA A 217 15.97 -8.95 2.25
N LEU A 218 15.70 -7.86 2.98
CA LEU A 218 15.91 -6.50 2.48
C LEU A 218 17.38 -6.12 2.56
N ARG A 219 17.84 -5.31 1.60
CA ARG A 219 19.22 -4.81 1.64
C ARG A 219 19.34 -3.71 2.70
N PRO A 220 20.43 -3.71 3.49
CA PRO A 220 20.58 -2.74 4.56
C PRO A 220 20.73 -1.33 4.02
N LEU A 221 20.16 -0.36 4.73
CA LEU A 221 20.25 1.07 4.40
C LEU A 221 21.69 1.59 4.46
N SER A 222 22.58 0.89 5.18
CA SER A 222 24.02 1.17 5.26
C SER A 222 24.34 2.61 5.72
N GLY A 223 23.47 3.23 6.52
CA GLY A 223 23.64 4.61 7.00
C GLY A 223 23.64 5.66 5.90
N ARG A 224 23.14 5.35 4.70
CA ARG A 224 23.06 6.31 3.59
C ARG A 224 22.19 7.50 3.97
N ALA A 225 22.62 8.69 3.58
CA ALA A 225 21.82 9.90 3.69
C ALA A 225 20.60 9.84 2.74
N ASN A 226 19.66 10.76 2.91
CA ASN A 226 18.61 10.93 1.92
C ASN A 226 19.23 11.42 0.60
N PHE A 227 18.66 11.00 -0.53
CA PHE A 227 19.10 11.35 -1.87
C PHE A 227 18.74 12.80 -2.26
N LEU A 228 17.68 13.34 -1.67
CA LEU A 228 17.12 14.65 -1.98
C LEU A 228 17.89 15.81 -1.34
#